data_AF-A0A7X3TU16-F1
#
_entry.id   AF-A0A7X3TU16-F1
#
_cell.length_a   1.000
_cell.length_b   1.000
_cell.length_c   1.000
_cell.angle_alpha   90.00
_cell.angle_beta   90.00
_cell.angle_gamma   90.00
#
_symmetry.space_group_name_H-M   'P 1'
#
loop_
_entity.id
_entity.type
_entity.pdbx_description
1 polymer ?
#
loop_
_entity_poly.entity_id
_entity_poly.type
_entity_poly.pdbx_seq_one_letter_code
_entity_poly.pdbx_strand_id
1 'polypeptide(L)'
;MTPPNGTILEALQRRAARVGYLGSADSPVRARVATEASAPPPETGAFVPDHEGQTVINVTHEGDLARWDRLHEQWTERGASVSRSQSPALTHPVAYRSPLSEEPRDEGEVVAWLRLDRAVSGRRVSALTTLFKEAVLSRHQQIHGEPPAVLHGHGFSGTGYELARYLALPDVGFQRSRGRVHGLALWLPPGTGREVCRMARDAALSIQRLSGRGVDAAVSPRDDEQRPLAAHPSRWLRPSHGWATAVPAIHERRRRVDLAEVARWCEHAGLPAPVTFRKARTPLVAGALDLAPVEVNRPGRPALPYSHVELWFERAVPGPVVIGSGRQRGFGLCIPLDGRA
;
A
#
# COMPACT_ATOMS: atom_id res chain seq x y z
N MET A 1 -11.06 -35.17 9.41
CA MET A 1 -10.97 -36.35 8.53
C MET A 1 -10.20 -37.43 9.25
N THR A 2 -10.74 -38.64 9.36
CA THR A 2 -10.00 -39.81 9.85
C THR A 2 -8.87 -40.11 8.85
N PRO A 3 -7.63 -40.38 9.30
CA PRO A 3 -6.55 -40.71 8.37
C PRO A 3 -6.91 -41.94 7.53
N PRO A 4 -6.54 -41.98 6.24
CA PRO A 4 -6.84 -43.12 5.38
C PRO A 4 -6.20 -44.40 5.96
N ASN A 5 -6.91 -45.52 5.87
CA ASN A 5 -6.34 -46.82 6.24
C ASN A 5 -5.15 -47.17 5.33
N GLY A 6 -4.27 -48.08 5.78
CA GLY A 6 -3.02 -48.41 5.07
C GLY A 6 -3.24 -48.82 3.61
N THR A 7 -4.31 -49.56 3.32
CA THR A 7 -4.66 -49.99 1.96
C THR A 7 -4.99 -48.82 1.03
N ILE A 8 -5.74 -47.82 1.51
CA ILE A 8 -6.06 -46.61 0.73
C ILE A 8 -4.80 -45.80 0.47
N LEU A 9 -3.92 -45.65 1.47
CA LEU A 9 -2.67 -44.92 1.32
C LEU A 9 -1.77 -45.56 0.24
N GLU A 10 -1.60 -46.88 0.27
CA GLU A 10 -0.84 -47.61 -0.76
C GLU A 10 -1.44 -47.47 -2.16
N ALA A 11 -2.76 -47.48 -2.27
CA ALA A 11 -3.44 -47.30 -3.55
C ALA A 11 -3.21 -45.89 -4.12
N LEU A 12 -3.27 -44.86 -3.27
CA LEU A 12 -2.99 -43.48 -3.65
C LEU A 12 -1.53 -43.27 -4.02
N GLN A 13 -0.59 -43.86 -3.28
CA GLN A 13 0.84 -43.82 -3.60
C GLN A 13 1.14 -44.47 -4.96
N ARG A 14 0.53 -45.62 -5.25
CA ARG A 14 0.66 -46.28 -6.56
C ARG A 14 0.10 -45.44 -7.71
N ARG A 15 -1.01 -44.71 -7.49
CA ARG A 15 -1.55 -43.78 -8.49
C ARG A 15 -0.65 -42.57 -8.68
N ALA A 16 -0.18 -41.95 -7.61
CA ALA A 16 0.72 -40.81 -7.66
C ALA A 16 2.04 -41.12 -8.39
N ALA A 17 2.58 -42.33 -8.20
CA ALA A 17 3.78 -42.79 -8.90
C ALA A 17 3.63 -42.87 -10.44
N ARG A 18 2.40 -42.88 -10.96
CA ARG A 18 2.11 -42.86 -12.40
C ARG A 18 1.95 -41.45 -12.97
N VAL A 19 1.94 -40.42 -12.11
CA VAL A 19 1.83 -39.02 -12.54
C VAL A 19 3.24 -38.50 -12.84
N GLY A 20 3.63 -38.56 -14.11
CA GLY A 20 4.94 -38.09 -14.57
C GLY A 20 4.96 -36.61 -14.98
N TYR A 21 3.80 -36.02 -15.25
CA TYR A 21 3.67 -34.65 -15.72
C TYR A 21 2.32 -34.03 -15.34
N LEU A 22 2.25 -32.69 -15.28
CA LEU A 22 1.00 -31.94 -15.09
C LEU A 22 0.68 -31.12 -16.34
N GLY A 23 -0.50 -31.35 -16.92
CA GLY A 23 -0.99 -30.61 -18.09
C GLY A 23 -0.34 -31.05 -19.41
N SER A 24 0.98 -30.90 -19.54
CA SER A 24 1.74 -31.26 -20.74
C SER A 24 2.99 -32.07 -20.39
N ALA A 25 3.52 -32.83 -21.36
CA ALA A 25 4.72 -33.65 -21.17
C ALA A 25 5.98 -32.83 -20.81
N ASP A 26 5.98 -31.53 -21.12
CA ASP A 26 7.08 -30.59 -20.82
C ASP A 26 7.08 -30.08 -19.38
N SER A 27 6.10 -30.49 -18.56
CA SER A 27 5.99 -30.13 -17.15
C SER A 27 6.15 -31.36 -16.25
N PRO A 28 7.35 -31.93 -16.15
CA PRO A 28 7.59 -33.13 -15.34
C PRO A 28 7.31 -32.83 -13.86
N VAL A 29 6.69 -33.79 -13.18
CA VAL A 29 6.38 -33.66 -11.75
C VAL A 29 6.73 -34.90 -10.97
N ARG A 30 6.92 -34.72 -9.66
CA ARG A 30 6.99 -35.81 -8.69
C ARG A 30 5.85 -35.67 -7.70
N ALA A 31 4.89 -36.60 -7.77
CA ALA A 31 3.80 -36.65 -6.80
C ALA A 31 4.15 -37.56 -5.63
N ARG A 32 3.88 -37.11 -4.40
CA ARG A 32 4.02 -37.92 -3.18
C ARG A 32 2.73 -37.85 -2.38
N VAL A 33 2.28 -39.00 -1.89
CA VAL A 33 1.11 -39.10 -1.00
C VAL A 33 1.60 -39.56 0.37
N ALA A 34 1.24 -38.81 1.40
CA ALA A 34 1.57 -39.09 2.79
C ALA A 34 0.39 -38.67 3.69
N THR A 35 0.28 -39.28 4.87
CA THR A 35 -0.70 -38.90 5.89
C THR A 35 -0.34 -37.58 6.58
N GLU A 36 0.95 -37.25 6.60
CA GLU A 36 1.46 -35.98 7.08
C GLU A 36 2.27 -35.30 5.97
N ALA A 37 1.98 -34.03 5.74
CA ALA A 37 2.76 -33.21 4.83
C ALA A 37 4.11 -32.91 5.49
N SER A 38 5.18 -33.54 5.01
CA SER A 38 6.53 -33.06 5.35
C SER A 38 6.74 -31.71 4.69
N ALA A 39 7.26 -30.75 5.46
CA ALA A 39 7.67 -29.46 4.94
C ALA A 39 8.60 -29.67 3.72
N PRO A 40 8.44 -28.88 2.65
CA PRO A 40 9.37 -28.93 1.53
C PRO A 40 10.79 -28.62 2.04
N PRO A 41 11.84 -29.22 1.45
CA PRO A 41 13.21 -28.81 1.72
C PRO A 41 13.34 -27.28 1.60
N PRO A 42 14.14 -26.62 2.46
CA PRO A 42 14.29 -25.16 2.44
C PRO A 42 14.80 -24.62 1.09
N GLU A 43 15.40 -25.48 0.29
CA GLU A 43 15.96 -25.21 -1.04
C GLU A 43 14.89 -25.19 -2.14
N THR A 44 13.74 -25.83 -1.89
CA THR A 44 12.61 -25.86 -2.81
C THR A 44 11.62 -24.76 -2.46
N GLY A 45 11.60 -23.72 -3.28
CA GLY A 45 10.58 -22.69 -3.23
C GLY A 45 9.18 -23.30 -3.39
N ALA A 46 8.26 -22.97 -2.47
CA ALA A 46 6.87 -23.38 -2.54
C ALA A 46 5.96 -22.20 -2.91
N PHE A 47 5.02 -22.44 -3.83
CA PHE A 47 3.89 -21.54 -4.01
C PHE A 47 2.95 -21.66 -2.81
N VAL A 48 2.59 -20.52 -2.21
CA VAL A 48 1.70 -20.49 -1.03
C VAL A 48 0.39 -19.79 -1.43
N PRO A 49 -0.78 -20.33 -1.07
CA PRO A 49 -2.05 -19.65 -1.32
C PRO A 49 -2.02 -18.24 -0.73
N ASP A 50 -2.33 -17.25 -1.55
CA ASP A 50 -2.36 -15.84 -1.17
C ASP A 50 -3.38 -15.11 -2.03
N HIS A 51 -4.35 -14.45 -1.40
CA HIS A 51 -5.34 -13.63 -2.09
C HIS A 51 -4.73 -12.51 -2.96
N GLU A 52 -3.51 -12.06 -2.66
CA GLU A 52 -2.75 -11.07 -3.44
C GLU A 52 -1.66 -11.73 -4.29
N GLY A 53 -1.69 -13.06 -4.42
CA GLY A 53 -0.74 -13.85 -5.18
C GLY A 53 -0.78 -13.55 -6.68
N GLN A 54 0.40 -13.46 -7.30
CA GLN A 54 0.53 -13.07 -8.71
C GLN A 54 0.36 -14.23 -9.69
N THR A 55 0.28 -15.46 -9.18
CA THR A 55 0.11 -16.67 -9.99
C THR A 55 -1.22 -17.30 -9.66
N VAL A 56 -2.11 -17.39 -10.66
CA VAL A 56 -3.38 -18.09 -10.50
C VAL A 56 -3.19 -19.56 -10.86
N ILE A 57 -3.50 -20.46 -9.93
CA ILE A 57 -3.43 -21.91 -10.12
C ILE A 57 -4.84 -22.46 -9.93
N ASN A 58 -5.28 -23.30 -10.87
CA ASN A 58 -6.53 -24.04 -10.70
C ASN A 58 -6.31 -25.21 -9.74
N VAL A 59 -7.10 -25.26 -8.67
CA VAL A 59 -7.04 -26.32 -7.66
C VAL A 59 -8.27 -27.22 -7.73
N THR A 60 -8.19 -28.40 -7.13
CA THR A 60 -9.35 -29.29 -6.96
C THR A 60 -10.15 -28.93 -5.71
N HIS A 61 -11.47 -28.99 -5.80
CA HIS A 61 -12.39 -28.85 -4.68
C HIS A 61 -13.12 -30.16 -4.37
N GLU A 62 -13.71 -30.21 -3.17
CA GLU A 62 -14.60 -31.30 -2.79
C GLU A 62 -15.78 -31.41 -3.79
N GLY A 63 -16.09 -32.64 -4.21
CA GLY A 63 -17.14 -32.93 -5.20
C GLY A 63 -16.69 -32.89 -6.66
N ASP A 64 -15.46 -32.48 -6.98
CA ASP A 64 -14.94 -32.51 -8.35
C ASP A 64 -14.85 -33.93 -8.90
N LEU A 65 -14.53 -34.93 -8.07
CA LEU A 65 -14.43 -36.33 -8.51
C LEU A 65 -15.76 -36.84 -9.07
N ALA A 66 -16.87 -36.62 -8.35
CA ALA A 66 -18.20 -37.03 -8.82
C ALA A 66 -18.62 -36.27 -10.09
N ARG A 67 -18.13 -35.04 -10.29
CA ARG A 67 -18.33 -34.30 -11.55
C ARG A 67 -17.53 -34.92 -12.68
N TRP A 68 -16.28 -35.32 -12.43
CA TRP A 68 -15.45 -36.03 -13.40
C TRP A 68 -16.08 -37.35 -13.83
N ASP A 69 -16.63 -38.12 -12.90
CA ASP A 69 -17.32 -39.38 -13.21
C ASP A 69 -18.51 -39.16 -14.15
N ARG A 70 -19.37 -38.17 -13.86
CA ARG A 70 -20.50 -37.83 -14.74
C ARG A 70 -20.07 -37.37 -16.13
N LEU A 71 -19.00 -36.58 -16.22
CA LEU A 71 -18.46 -36.15 -17.52
C LEU A 71 -17.91 -37.34 -18.31
N HIS A 72 -17.27 -38.30 -17.64
CA HIS A 72 -16.79 -39.52 -18.28
C HIS A 72 -17.94 -40.40 -18.79
N GLU A 73 -19.01 -40.57 -18.00
CA GLU A 73 -20.23 -41.26 -18.43
C GLU A 73 -20.84 -40.59 -19.67
N GLN A 74 -21.04 -39.28 -19.64
CA GLN A 74 -21.56 -38.52 -20.77
C GLN A 74 -20.67 -38.62 -22.01
N TRP A 75 -19.34 -38.60 -21.83
CA TRP A 75 -18.40 -38.78 -22.93
C TRP A 75 -18.48 -40.20 -23.51
N THR A 76 -18.68 -41.22 -22.67
CA THR A 76 -18.87 -42.61 -23.12
C THR A 76 -20.15 -42.75 -23.96
N GLU A 77 -21.21 -42.02 -23.61
CA GLU A 77 -22.49 -42.04 -24.33
C GLU A 77 -22.49 -41.20 -25.62
N ARG A 78 -21.90 -40.00 -25.57
CA ARG A 78 -22.06 -38.96 -26.62
C ARG A 78 -20.77 -38.70 -27.40
N GLY A 79 -19.66 -39.32 -27.00
CA GLY A 79 -18.36 -39.19 -27.64
C GLY A 79 -17.77 -37.78 -27.53
N ALA A 80 -17.01 -37.39 -28.55
CA ALA A 80 -16.20 -36.18 -28.58
C ALA A 80 -16.98 -34.85 -28.48
N SER A 81 -18.32 -34.87 -28.52
CA SER A 81 -19.14 -33.67 -28.30
C SER A 81 -19.10 -33.18 -26.85
N VAL A 82 -18.66 -34.02 -25.89
CA VAL A 82 -18.48 -33.65 -24.49
C VAL A 82 -17.05 -33.14 -24.31
N SER A 83 -16.86 -31.82 -24.37
CA SER A 83 -15.55 -31.20 -24.18
C SER A 83 -15.30 -30.81 -22.72
N ARG A 84 -14.09 -31.07 -22.21
CA ARG A 84 -13.60 -30.54 -20.92
C ARG A 84 -13.72 -29.02 -20.81
N SER A 85 -13.57 -28.29 -21.92
CA SER A 85 -13.67 -26.82 -21.94
C SER A 85 -15.08 -26.30 -21.65
N GLN A 86 -16.10 -27.16 -21.68
CA GLN A 86 -17.49 -26.78 -21.44
C GLN A 86 -17.92 -26.87 -19.97
N SER A 87 -17.02 -27.20 -19.04
CA SER A 87 -17.32 -27.27 -17.61
C SER A 87 -16.54 -26.22 -16.79
N PRO A 88 -16.95 -24.93 -16.80
CA PRO A 88 -16.41 -23.89 -15.92
C PRO A 88 -16.45 -24.29 -14.45
N ALA A 89 -17.39 -25.15 -14.07
CA ALA A 89 -17.60 -25.64 -12.73
C ALA A 89 -16.45 -26.51 -12.17
N LEU A 90 -15.47 -26.92 -13.00
CA LEU A 90 -14.25 -27.62 -12.59
C LEU A 90 -13.03 -26.70 -12.52
N THR A 91 -13.22 -25.41 -12.76
CA THR A 91 -12.17 -24.40 -12.72
C THR A 91 -12.28 -23.65 -11.39
N HIS A 92 -11.38 -23.94 -10.46
CA HIS A 92 -11.32 -23.26 -9.17
C HIS A 92 -10.03 -22.45 -9.10
N PRO A 93 -10.01 -21.23 -9.65
CA PRO A 93 -8.82 -20.40 -9.66
C PRO A 93 -8.52 -19.94 -8.23
N VAL A 94 -7.32 -20.23 -7.76
CA VAL A 94 -6.82 -19.74 -6.47
C VAL A 94 -5.53 -18.97 -6.74
N ALA A 95 -5.41 -17.80 -6.14
CA ALA A 95 -4.21 -16.99 -6.22
C ALA A 95 -3.12 -17.56 -5.29
N TYR A 96 -1.90 -17.63 -5.81
CA TYR A 96 -0.71 -18.12 -5.13
C TYR A 96 0.42 -17.11 -5.26
N ARG A 97 1.15 -16.94 -4.17
CA ARG A 97 2.41 -16.18 -4.14
C ARG A 97 3.55 -17.10 -4.55
N SER A 98 4.40 -16.60 -5.46
CA SER A 98 5.58 -17.33 -5.92
C SER A 98 6.64 -17.36 -4.81
N PRO A 99 7.40 -18.45 -4.67
CA PRO A 99 8.54 -18.50 -3.76
C PRO A 99 9.70 -17.58 -4.18
N LEU A 100 9.71 -17.13 -5.44
CA LEU A 100 10.67 -16.15 -5.94
C LEU A 100 10.23 -14.70 -5.65
N SER A 101 8.99 -14.51 -5.18
CA SER A 101 8.53 -13.20 -4.73
C SER A 101 9.14 -12.91 -3.37
N GLU A 102 9.80 -11.75 -3.22
CA GLU A 102 10.11 -11.22 -1.89
C GLU A 102 8.80 -11.18 -1.09
N GLU A 103 8.83 -11.55 0.20
CA GLU A 103 7.66 -11.35 1.05
C GLU A 103 7.26 -9.88 0.95
N PRO A 104 5.97 -9.56 0.76
CA PRO A 104 5.52 -8.17 0.78
C PRO A 104 5.98 -7.59 2.11
N ARG A 105 6.93 -6.65 2.07
CA ARG A 105 7.20 -5.84 3.25
C ARG A 105 5.91 -5.09 3.52
N ASP A 106 5.42 -5.18 4.74
CA ASP A 106 4.38 -4.25 5.16
C ASP A 106 5.01 -2.86 5.15
N GLU A 107 4.64 -2.07 4.15
CA GLU A 107 5.10 -0.70 3.93
C GLU A 107 4.09 0.33 4.47
N GLY A 108 3.06 -0.15 5.20
CA GLY A 108 1.89 0.63 5.58
C GLY A 108 0.96 0.89 4.39
N GLU A 109 -0.26 1.33 4.67
CA GLU A 109 -1.30 1.50 3.64
C GLU A 109 -2.01 2.84 3.73
N VAL A 110 -2.41 3.37 2.57
CA VAL A 110 -3.34 4.52 2.53
C VAL A 110 -4.76 4.01 2.66
N VAL A 111 -5.33 4.14 3.86
CA VAL A 111 -6.66 3.60 4.18
C VAL A 111 -7.81 4.46 3.66
N ALA A 112 -7.61 5.76 3.45
CA ALA A 112 -8.64 6.66 2.95
C ALA A 112 -8.10 7.72 1.99
N TRP A 113 -8.86 7.97 0.93
CA TRP A 113 -8.64 9.04 -0.06
C TRP A 113 -9.88 9.92 -0.13
N LEU A 114 -9.69 11.22 0.06
CA LEU A 114 -10.77 12.20 0.13
C LEU A 114 -10.53 13.33 -0.88
N ARG A 115 -11.63 13.85 -1.42
CA ARG A 115 -11.65 15.00 -2.33
C ARG A 115 -12.19 16.23 -1.60
N LEU A 116 -11.61 17.39 -1.91
CA LEU A 116 -12.15 18.69 -1.52
C LEU A 116 -13.03 19.22 -2.65
N ASP A 117 -14.22 19.70 -2.32
CA ASP A 117 -15.13 20.36 -3.26
C ASP A 117 -14.49 21.61 -3.91
N ARG A 118 -13.68 22.33 -3.14
CA ARG A 118 -12.90 23.47 -3.57
C ARG A 118 -11.44 23.34 -3.15
N ALA A 119 -10.55 23.70 -4.07
CA ALA A 119 -9.13 23.63 -3.82
C ALA A 119 -8.70 24.64 -2.74
N VAL A 120 -7.98 24.19 -1.73
CA VAL A 120 -7.46 25.03 -0.63
C VAL A 120 -6.05 25.51 -0.98
N SER A 121 -5.66 26.72 -0.57
CA SER A 121 -4.27 27.17 -0.75
C SER A 121 -3.30 26.26 -0.02
N GLY A 122 -2.25 25.76 -0.69
CA GLY A 122 -1.23 24.91 -0.05
C GLY A 122 -0.47 25.59 1.08
N ARG A 123 -0.46 26.92 1.12
CA ARG A 123 0.02 27.70 2.28
C ARG A 123 -0.69 27.35 3.60
N ARG A 124 -1.90 26.77 3.52
CA ARG A 124 -2.68 26.29 4.65
C ARG A 124 -2.47 24.80 4.95
N VAL A 125 -1.45 24.13 4.39
CA VAL A 125 -1.23 22.68 4.57
C VAL A 125 -1.26 22.25 6.03
N SER A 126 -0.53 22.96 6.91
CA SER A 126 -0.47 22.67 8.35
C SER A 126 -1.84 22.78 9.03
N ALA A 127 -2.61 23.82 8.67
CA ALA A 127 -3.95 24.03 9.21
C ALA A 127 -4.92 22.94 8.72
N LEU A 128 -4.88 22.64 7.43
CA LEU A 128 -5.74 21.66 6.79
C LEU A 128 -5.50 20.24 7.32
N THR A 129 -4.25 19.81 7.44
CA THR A 129 -3.92 18.47 7.96
C THR A 129 -4.18 18.35 9.46
N THR A 130 -4.07 19.45 10.20
CA THR A 130 -4.46 19.50 11.63
C THR A 130 -5.96 19.32 11.77
N LEU A 131 -6.77 20.05 10.99
CA LEU A 131 -8.23 19.89 10.98
C LEU A 131 -8.62 18.48 10.54
N PHE A 132 -7.94 17.92 9.54
CA PHE A 132 -8.20 16.56 9.10
C PHE A 132 -7.90 15.54 10.20
N LYS A 133 -6.76 15.67 10.90
CA LYS A 133 -6.45 14.84 12.08
C LYS A 133 -7.51 14.96 13.17
N GLU A 134 -7.86 16.19 13.57
CA GLU A 134 -8.88 16.46 14.59
C GLU A 134 -10.23 15.84 14.21
N ALA A 135 -10.63 15.97 12.94
CA ALA A 135 -11.87 15.40 12.42
C ALA A 135 -11.85 13.86 12.42
N VAL A 136 -10.76 13.22 12.00
CA VAL A 136 -10.61 11.75 12.04
C VAL A 136 -10.73 11.24 13.48
N LEU A 137 -10.02 11.86 14.42
CA LEU A 137 -10.09 11.48 15.84
C LEU A 137 -11.49 11.65 16.41
N SER A 138 -12.15 12.77 16.10
CA SER A 138 -13.52 13.04 16.55
C SER A 138 -14.52 12.04 15.97
N ARG A 139 -14.42 11.71 14.68
CA ARG A 139 -15.28 10.71 14.04
C ARG A 139 -15.02 9.30 14.56
N HIS A 140 -13.76 8.95 14.79
CA HIS A 140 -13.41 7.67 15.39
C HIS A 140 -14.03 7.53 16.78
N GLN A 141 -13.91 8.55 17.65
CA GLN A 141 -14.56 8.58 18.96
C GLN A 141 -16.06 8.35 18.88
N GLN A 142 -16.73 9.00 17.93
CA GLN A 142 -18.18 8.94 17.77
C GLN A 142 -18.67 7.57 17.26
N ILE A 143 -17.93 6.94 16.36
CA ILE A 143 -18.38 5.73 15.65
C ILE A 143 -17.87 4.45 16.35
N HIS A 144 -16.63 4.47 16.84
CA HIS A 144 -15.92 3.28 17.33
C HIS A 144 -15.39 3.43 18.77
N GLY A 145 -15.53 4.60 19.40
CA GLY A 145 -14.95 4.88 20.72
C GLY A 145 -13.49 5.34 20.65
N GLU A 146 -12.77 5.21 21.76
CA GLU A 146 -11.44 5.81 21.97
C GLU A 146 -10.50 5.57 20.77
N PRO A 147 -9.97 6.65 20.14
CA PRO A 147 -9.02 6.52 19.04
C PRO A 147 -7.75 5.79 19.47
N PRO A 148 -7.24 4.83 18.66
CA PRO A 148 -6.00 4.14 18.99
C PRO A 148 -4.79 5.06 18.89
N ALA A 149 -3.76 4.75 19.69
CA ALA A 149 -2.52 5.52 19.82
C ALA A 149 -1.84 5.82 18.47
N VAL A 150 -1.96 4.93 17.49
CA VAL A 150 -1.43 5.11 16.13
C VAL A 150 -1.95 6.39 15.44
N LEU A 151 -3.17 6.84 15.76
CA LEU A 151 -3.79 8.03 15.13
C LEU A 151 -3.34 9.34 15.80
N HIS A 152 -3.24 9.38 17.13
CA HIS A 152 -2.95 10.63 17.85
C HIS A 152 -1.50 10.75 18.34
N GLY A 153 -0.83 9.63 18.61
CA GLY A 153 0.56 9.56 19.08
C GLY A 153 0.76 9.80 20.58
N HIS A 154 -0.30 9.79 21.40
CA HIS A 154 -0.11 9.87 22.86
C HIS A 154 0.43 8.52 23.37
N GLY A 155 1.40 8.58 24.29
CA GLY A 155 2.09 7.40 24.81
C GLY A 155 3.20 6.85 23.91
N PHE A 156 3.45 7.50 22.76
CA PHE A 156 4.45 7.05 21.80
C PHE A 156 5.86 7.59 22.12
N SER A 157 6.85 6.70 22.26
CA SER A 157 8.25 7.03 22.60
C SER A 157 9.25 6.87 21.45
N GLY A 158 8.82 6.33 20.30
CA GLY A 158 9.68 6.04 19.14
C GLY A 158 9.91 7.22 18.18
N THR A 159 10.45 6.93 16.99
CA THR A 159 10.86 7.91 15.95
C THR A 159 9.69 8.55 15.18
N GLY A 160 8.46 8.12 15.45
CA GLY A 160 7.23 8.62 14.85
C GLY A 160 6.90 8.00 13.49
N TYR A 161 7.67 7.00 13.04
CA TYR A 161 7.34 6.18 11.87
C TYR A 161 6.04 5.40 12.06
N GLU A 162 5.82 4.89 13.27
CA GLU A 162 4.70 4.03 13.67
C GLU A 162 3.43 4.83 13.97
N LEU A 163 3.29 6.04 13.43
CA LEU A 163 2.12 6.89 13.59
C LEU A 163 1.51 7.24 12.23
N ALA A 164 0.20 7.43 12.25
CA ALA A 164 -0.58 7.82 11.07
C ALA A 164 -0.05 9.11 10.44
N ARG A 165 -0.09 9.17 9.11
CA ARG A 165 0.27 10.35 8.33
C ARG A 165 -0.99 10.95 7.71
N TYR A 166 -1.19 12.23 8.00
CA TYR A 166 -2.29 13.02 7.47
C TYR A 166 -1.76 13.85 6.31
N LEU A 167 -2.11 13.44 5.09
CA LEU A 167 -1.52 13.96 3.87
C LEU A 167 -2.47 14.96 3.20
N ALA A 168 -1.89 16.06 2.70
CA ALA A 168 -2.56 16.97 1.78
C ALA A 168 -2.02 16.71 0.38
N LEU A 169 -2.89 16.69 -0.62
CA LEU A 169 -2.57 16.33 -2.01
C LEU A 169 -2.62 17.58 -2.91
N PRO A 170 -1.51 18.35 -3.04
CA PRO A 170 -1.44 19.52 -3.90
C PRO A 170 -1.28 19.18 -5.38
N ASP A 171 -1.71 20.08 -6.26
CA ASP A 171 -1.36 20.04 -7.68
C ASP A 171 0.11 20.44 -7.89
N VAL A 172 0.92 19.47 -8.28
CA VAL A 172 2.38 19.62 -8.46
C VAL A 172 2.80 18.96 -9.78
N GLY A 173 3.92 19.35 -10.37
CA GLY A 173 4.50 18.69 -11.55
C GLY A 173 3.74 18.88 -12.86
N PHE A 174 2.66 19.67 -12.88
CA PHE A 174 2.01 20.09 -14.13
C PHE A 174 2.48 21.49 -14.53
N GLN A 175 2.43 21.81 -15.84
CA GLN A 175 2.86 23.11 -16.38
C GLN A 175 2.19 24.31 -15.69
N ARG A 176 0.94 24.15 -15.23
CA ARG A 176 0.14 25.20 -14.57
C ARG A 176 -0.11 24.93 -13.08
N SER A 177 0.66 24.02 -12.48
CA SER A 177 0.53 23.69 -11.06
C SER A 177 0.78 24.91 -10.17
N ARG A 178 -0.09 25.14 -9.19
CA ARG A 178 0.01 26.28 -8.25
C ARG A 178 0.13 25.85 -6.79
N GLY A 179 0.16 24.56 -6.49
CA GLY A 179 0.23 24.07 -5.13
C GLY A 179 -1.05 24.28 -4.32
N ARG A 180 -2.21 24.30 -4.99
CA ARG A 180 -3.52 24.18 -4.34
C ARG A 180 -3.77 22.73 -3.96
N VAL A 181 -4.24 22.52 -2.73
CA VAL A 181 -4.62 21.20 -2.23
C VAL A 181 -6.00 20.85 -2.74
N HIS A 182 -6.11 19.67 -3.36
CA HIS A 182 -7.35 19.17 -3.95
C HIS A 182 -7.90 17.93 -3.23
N GLY A 183 -7.07 17.24 -2.45
CA GLY A 183 -7.47 16.05 -1.73
C GLY A 183 -6.68 15.84 -0.46
N LEU A 184 -7.11 14.84 0.30
CA LEU A 184 -6.50 14.39 1.54
C LEU A 184 -6.31 12.89 1.48
N ALA A 185 -5.31 12.38 2.19
CA ALA A 185 -5.13 10.95 2.36
C ALA A 185 -4.72 10.62 3.80
N LEU A 186 -5.25 9.51 4.32
CA LEU A 186 -4.86 8.94 5.61
C LEU A 186 -4.02 7.70 5.35
N TRP A 187 -2.76 7.74 5.75
CA TRP A 187 -1.86 6.59 5.71
C TRP A 187 -1.65 6.05 7.13
N LEU A 188 -1.65 4.73 7.25
CA LEU A 188 -1.35 4.01 8.47
C LEU A 188 -0.04 3.22 8.33
N PRO A 189 0.75 3.15 9.41
CA PRO A 189 2.03 2.48 9.40
C PRO A 189 1.90 0.96 9.31
N PRO A 190 2.99 0.27 8.94
CA PRO A 190 3.01 -1.17 8.96
C PRO A 190 2.79 -1.73 10.37
N GLY A 191 2.28 -2.95 10.43
CA GLY A 191 1.89 -3.62 11.66
C GLY A 191 0.57 -3.13 12.25
N THR A 192 -0.12 -2.20 11.60
CA THR A 192 -1.46 -1.76 12.05
C THR A 192 -2.47 -2.87 11.80
N GLY A 193 -3.16 -3.32 12.85
CA GLY A 193 -4.16 -4.39 12.74
C GLY A 193 -5.31 -4.03 11.78
N ARG A 194 -5.79 -5.01 11.00
CA ARG A 194 -6.84 -4.82 9.98
C ARG A 194 -8.11 -4.14 10.50
N GLU A 195 -8.50 -4.45 11.74
CA GLU A 195 -9.65 -3.81 12.37
C GLU A 195 -9.43 -2.32 12.62
N VAL A 196 -8.25 -1.93 13.10
CA VAL A 196 -7.86 -0.52 13.29
C VAL A 196 -7.82 0.20 11.94
N CYS A 197 -7.29 -0.44 10.89
CA CYS A 197 -7.32 0.11 9.53
C CYS A 197 -8.73 0.38 9.04
N ARG A 198 -9.65 -0.58 9.25
CA ARG A 198 -11.07 -0.42 8.91
C ARG A 198 -11.73 0.72 9.69
N MET A 199 -11.56 0.77 11.01
CA MET A 199 -12.16 1.82 11.85
C MET A 199 -11.63 3.21 11.50
N ALA A 200 -10.33 3.34 11.23
CA ALA A 200 -9.72 4.59 10.80
C ALA A 200 -10.22 5.02 9.41
N ARG A 201 -10.40 4.07 8.49
CA ARG A 201 -11.01 4.30 7.17
C ARG A 201 -12.44 4.83 7.32
N ASP A 202 -13.28 4.13 8.07
CA ASP A 202 -14.68 4.48 8.27
C ASP A 202 -14.80 5.91 8.87
N ALA A 203 -14.00 6.21 9.89
CA ALA A 203 -13.94 7.55 10.49
C ALA A 203 -13.48 8.64 9.51
N ALA A 204 -12.50 8.37 8.66
CA ALA A 204 -12.05 9.32 7.65
C ALA A 204 -13.08 9.55 6.55
N LEU A 205 -13.73 8.47 6.07
CA LEU A 205 -14.72 8.53 4.99
C LEU A 205 -16.05 9.16 5.46
N SER A 206 -16.36 9.18 6.75
CA SER A 206 -17.54 9.83 7.31
C SER A 206 -17.41 11.36 7.47
N ILE A 207 -16.25 11.94 7.12
CA ILE A 207 -16.02 13.39 7.20
C ILE A 207 -16.67 14.07 6.00
N GLN A 208 -17.60 15.00 6.26
CA GLN A 208 -18.33 15.73 5.22
C GLN A 208 -17.82 17.17 5.02
N ARG A 209 -17.14 17.74 6.02
CA ARG A 209 -16.67 19.14 5.98
C ARG A 209 -15.51 19.35 6.93
N LEU A 210 -14.56 20.19 6.53
CA LEU A 210 -13.51 20.73 7.39
C LEU A 210 -13.69 22.24 7.46
N SER A 211 -13.86 22.76 8.68
CA SER A 211 -14.03 24.20 8.93
C SER A 211 -13.22 24.64 10.14
N GLY A 212 -12.52 25.77 10.02
CA GLY A 212 -11.67 26.33 11.06
C GLY A 212 -10.31 26.75 10.51
N ARG A 213 -9.52 27.52 11.28
CA ARG A 213 -8.14 27.93 10.89
C ARG A 213 -8.05 28.58 9.49
N GLY A 214 -9.14 29.25 9.08
CA GLY A 214 -9.36 29.85 7.75
C GLY A 214 -9.39 28.86 6.58
N VAL A 215 -9.72 27.60 6.86
CA VAL A 215 -10.16 26.58 5.91
C VAL A 215 -11.67 26.42 6.09
N ASP A 216 -12.37 26.33 4.98
CA ASP A 216 -13.76 25.89 4.92
C ASP A 216 -13.90 25.13 3.60
N ALA A 217 -14.14 23.82 3.64
CA ALA A 217 -14.25 22.96 2.46
C ALA A 217 -15.12 21.76 2.77
N ALA A 218 -16.03 21.42 1.84
CA ALA A 218 -16.71 20.14 1.91
C ALA A 218 -15.73 19.04 1.49
N VAL A 219 -15.92 17.88 2.10
CA VAL A 219 -15.07 16.71 1.92
C VAL A 219 -15.97 15.55 1.52
N SER A 220 -15.55 14.81 0.52
CA SER A 220 -16.21 13.58 0.12
C SER A 220 -15.19 12.46 -0.01
N PRO A 221 -15.60 11.20 0.21
CA PRO A 221 -14.90 10.06 -0.36
C PRO A 221 -14.60 10.31 -1.84
N ARG A 222 -13.45 9.85 -2.28
CA ARG A 222 -13.13 9.85 -3.71
C ARG A 222 -14.11 8.91 -4.43
N ASP A 223 -14.75 9.41 -5.47
CA ASP A 223 -15.49 8.62 -6.46
C ASP A 223 -14.53 8.20 -7.61
N ASP A 224 -14.99 7.33 -8.50
CA ASP A 224 -14.21 6.87 -9.67
C ASP A 224 -13.94 7.99 -10.71
N GLU A 225 -14.37 9.22 -10.44
CA GLU A 225 -14.03 10.36 -11.29
C GLU A 225 -12.51 10.58 -11.31
N GLN A 226 -11.96 10.74 -12.52
CA GLN A 226 -10.52 10.88 -12.76
C GLN A 226 -9.97 12.27 -12.39
N ARG A 227 -10.82 13.20 -11.93
CA ARG A 227 -10.44 14.60 -11.65
C ARG A 227 -10.77 15.04 -10.23
N PRO A 228 -9.91 15.88 -9.61
CA PRO A 228 -8.64 16.40 -10.13
C PRO A 228 -7.50 15.38 -10.01
N LEU A 229 -6.63 15.29 -11.03
CA LEU A 229 -5.48 14.37 -11.07
C LEU A 229 -4.55 14.51 -9.85
N ALA A 230 -4.47 15.71 -9.25
CA ALA A 230 -3.70 15.98 -8.05
C ALA A 230 -4.15 15.12 -6.84
N ALA A 231 -5.45 14.79 -6.74
CA ALA A 231 -6.00 13.96 -5.68
C ALA A 231 -6.06 12.47 -6.04
N HIS A 232 -5.61 12.08 -7.24
CA HIS A 232 -5.71 10.71 -7.71
C HIS A 232 -4.64 9.81 -7.06
N PRO A 233 -4.99 8.63 -6.49
CA PRO A 233 -4.04 7.76 -5.78
C PRO A 233 -2.82 7.35 -6.61
N SER A 234 -3.03 6.93 -7.86
CA SER A 234 -1.95 6.44 -8.73
C SER A 234 -0.80 7.44 -8.89
N ARG A 235 -1.09 8.74 -8.77
CA ARG A 235 -0.07 9.80 -8.86
C ARG A 235 0.91 9.78 -7.70
N TRP A 236 0.45 9.36 -6.53
CA TRP A 236 1.24 9.34 -5.29
C TRP A 236 1.80 7.96 -4.99
N LEU A 237 1.16 6.90 -5.49
CA LEU A 237 1.55 5.51 -5.26
C LEU A 237 2.50 4.94 -6.32
N ARG A 238 2.60 5.58 -7.50
CA ARG A 238 3.42 5.08 -8.61
C ARG A 238 4.88 4.84 -8.18
N PRO A 239 5.39 3.60 -8.32
CA PRO A 239 6.80 3.31 -8.06
C PRO A 239 7.72 4.20 -8.91
N SER A 240 8.75 4.75 -8.29
CA SER A 240 9.77 5.51 -9.01
C SER A 240 11.14 5.42 -8.34
N HIS A 241 12.19 5.50 -9.15
CA HIS A 241 13.55 5.70 -8.67
C HIS A 241 13.76 7.13 -8.14
N GLY A 242 12.96 8.09 -8.58
CA GLY A 242 13.11 9.51 -8.27
C GLY A 242 11.93 10.10 -7.56
N TRP A 243 12.20 10.91 -6.53
CA TRP A 243 11.16 11.56 -5.74
C TRP A 243 11.55 12.99 -5.41
N ALA A 244 10.61 13.93 -5.52
CA ALA A 244 10.81 15.32 -5.13
C ALA A 244 9.77 15.77 -4.13
N THR A 245 10.15 16.53 -3.11
CA THR A 245 9.19 17.08 -2.13
C THR A 245 8.16 17.99 -2.82
N ALA A 246 6.88 17.58 -2.78
CA ALA A 246 5.72 18.39 -3.12
C ALA A 246 5.40 19.39 -1.99
N VAL A 247 5.60 18.96 -0.74
CA VAL A 247 5.56 19.80 0.46
C VAL A 247 6.95 19.73 1.11
N PRO A 248 7.59 20.84 1.51
CA PRO A 248 8.96 20.82 1.99
C PRO A 248 9.14 19.88 3.19
N ALA A 249 10.31 19.25 3.26
CA ALA A 249 10.67 18.38 4.37
C ALA A 249 11.23 19.20 5.53
N ILE A 250 10.67 19.02 6.72
CA ILE A 250 11.22 19.59 7.95
C ILE A 250 12.36 18.70 8.41
N HIS A 251 13.52 19.30 8.69
CA HIS A 251 14.70 18.55 9.12
C HIS A 251 14.41 17.88 10.46
N GLU A 252 14.97 16.70 10.69
CA GLU A 252 14.80 16.02 11.98
C GLU A 252 15.69 16.59 13.08
N ARG A 253 16.79 17.23 12.70
CA ARG A 253 17.77 17.84 13.60
C ARG A 253 18.28 19.16 13.01
N ARG A 254 18.75 20.06 13.88
CA ARG A 254 19.42 21.31 13.47
C ARG A 254 20.88 21.03 13.08
N ARG A 255 21.09 20.31 11.97
CA ARG A 255 22.41 19.97 11.44
C ARG A 255 22.47 20.17 9.93
N ARG A 256 23.67 20.19 9.37
CA ARG A 256 23.87 20.20 7.93
C ARG A 256 23.24 18.93 7.35
N VAL A 257 22.40 19.10 6.33
CA VAL A 257 21.80 18.00 5.59
C VAL A 257 22.80 17.50 4.54
N ASP A 258 23.31 16.29 4.74
CA ASP A 258 24.10 15.49 3.82
C ASP A 258 23.37 14.18 3.48
N LEU A 259 23.98 13.31 2.67
CA LEU A 259 23.34 12.07 2.22
C LEU A 259 23.04 11.13 3.40
N ALA A 260 23.91 11.07 4.41
CA ALA A 260 23.72 10.23 5.57
C ALA A 260 22.55 10.72 6.45
N GLU A 261 22.39 12.04 6.58
CA GLU A 261 21.23 12.63 7.25
C GLU A 261 19.92 12.32 6.53
N VAL A 262 19.90 12.43 5.20
CA VAL A 262 18.71 12.13 4.39
C VAL A 262 18.40 10.63 4.40
N ALA A 263 19.41 9.76 4.35
CA ALA A 263 19.24 8.32 4.49
C ALA A 263 18.56 7.97 5.82
N ARG A 264 18.93 8.64 6.92
CA ARG A 264 18.25 8.47 8.21
C ARG A 264 16.80 8.93 8.20
N TRP A 265 16.48 10.02 7.50
CA TRP A 265 15.09 10.45 7.35
C TRP A 265 14.25 9.44 6.56
N CYS A 266 14.87 8.77 5.59
CA CYS A 266 14.27 7.70 4.80
C CYS A 266 14.06 6.45 5.67
N GLU A 267 15.07 6.04 6.43
CA GLU A 267 14.99 4.94 7.39
C GLU A 267 13.87 5.16 8.42
N HIS A 268 13.81 6.34 9.05
CA HIS A 268 12.70 6.73 9.93
C HIS A 268 11.35 6.89 9.21
N ALA A 269 11.32 6.81 7.89
CA ALA A 269 10.12 6.81 7.08
C ALA A 269 9.76 5.43 6.52
N GLY A 270 10.54 4.38 6.86
CA GLY A 270 10.38 3.02 6.33
C GLY A 270 10.90 2.83 4.91
N LEU A 271 11.69 3.78 4.41
CA LEU A 271 12.17 3.83 3.03
C LEU A 271 13.63 3.33 2.95
N PRO A 272 14.05 2.78 1.80
CA PRO A 272 15.46 2.45 1.58
C PRO A 272 16.33 3.71 1.62
N ALA A 273 17.64 3.53 1.81
CA ALA A 273 18.58 4.64 1.69
C ALA A 273 18.63 5.13 0.22
N PRO A 274 18.58 6.46 -0.02
CA PRO A 274 18.80 7.01 -1.35
C PRO A 274 20.28 6.90 -1.74
N VAL A 275 20.53 6.78 -3.04
CA VAL A 275 21.89 6.77 -3.63
C VAL A 275 22.43 8.17 -3.89
N THR A 276 21.53 9.13 -4.14
CA THR A 276 21.90 10.53 -4.26
C THR A 276 20.72 11.43 -3.91
N PHE A 277 21.02 12.68 -3.57
CA PHE A 277 20.00 13.67 -3.27
C PHE A 277 20.42 15.07 -3.72
N ARG A 278 19.43 15.92 -3.99
CA ARG A 278 19.59 17.36 -4.20
C ARG A 278 18.74 18.10 -3.20
N LYS A 279 19.24 19.21 -2.67
CA LYS A 279 18.52 20.06 -1.70
C LYS A 279 18.47 21.50 -2.20
N ALA A 280 17.30 22.13 -2.05
CA ALA A 280 17.13 23.56 -2.28
C ALA A 280 16.23 24.19 -1.22
N ARG A 281 16.35 25.50 -1.04
CA ARG A 281 15.42 26.26 -0.19
C ARG A 281 14.09 26.48 -0.89
N THR A 282 14.12 26.71 -2.20
CA THR A 282 12.95 26.89 -3.07
C THR A 282 12.48 25.55 -3.65
N PRO A 283 11.22 25.46 -4.10
CA PRO A 283 10.70 24.27 -4.77
C PRO A 283 11.56 23.80 -5.95
N LEU A 284 11.75 22.49 -6.06
CA LEU A 284 12.50 21.86 -7.16
C LEU A 284 11.60 21.39 -8.32
N VAL A 285 10.28 21.36 -8.09
CA VAL A 285 9.26 20.93 -9.06
C VAL A 285 8.16 21.99 -9.14
N ALA A 286 7.60 22.20 -10.34
CA ALA A 286 6.52 23.16 -10.56
C ALA A 286 5.33 22.93 -9.62
N GLY A 287 4.86 24.00 -8.98
CA GLY A 287 3.73 23.99 -8.05
C GLY A 287 3.97 23.31 -6.70
N ALA A 288 5.16 22.77 -6.42
CA ALA A 288 5.50 22.36 -5.05
C ALA A 288 5.47 23.58 -4.11
N LEU A 289 5.11 23.34 -2.85
CA LEU A 289 4.70 24.41 -1.94
C LEU A 289 5.91 25.24 -1.46
N ASP A 290 5.98 26.51 -1.89
CA ASP A 290 6.93 27.47 -1.32
C ASP A 290 6.38 28.11 -0.04
N LEU A 291 6.79 27.56 1.10
CA LEU A 291 6.32 27.96 2.41
C LEU A 291 7.32 28.89 3.13
N ALA A 292 6.78 29.87 3.84
CA ALA A 292 7.49 30.72 4.78
C ALA A 292 7.69 30.03 6.14
N PRO A 293 8.70 30.43 6.94
CA PRO A 293 9.00 29.75 8.20
C PRO A 293 7.83 29.68 9.18
N VAL A 294 6.95 30.69 9.18
CA VAL A 294 5.74 30.75 10.01
C VAL A 294 4.67 29.73 9.58
N GLU A 295 4.68 29.29 8.31
CA GLU A 295 3.74 28.31 7.78
C GLU A 295 4.19 26.86 8.07
N VAL A 296 5.48 26.66 8.36
CA VAL A 296 6.10 25.35 8.61
C VAL A 296 6.23 25.04 10.11
N ASN A 297 6.67 26.04 10.88
CA ASN A 297 7.01 25.86 12.30
C ASN A 297 5.78 25.99 13.20
N ARG A 298 5.77 25.23 14.30
CA ARG A 298 4.69 25.27 15.30
C ARG A 298 4.92 26.45 16.26
N PRO A 299 3.88 27.25 16.58
CA PRO A 299 3.95 28.20 17.68
C PRO A 299 4.37 27.52 18.99
N GLY A 300 5.26 28.16 19.76
CA GLY A 300 5.73 27.63 21.06
C GLY A 300 6.66 26.41 20.98
N ARG A 301 7.11 26.00 19.79
CA ARG A 301 8.13 24.95 19.63
C ARG A 301 9.39 25.52 18.97
N PRO A 302 10.58 24.97 19.28
CA PRO A 302 11.80 25.38 18.60
C PRO A 302 11.68 25.19 17.08
N ALA A 303 11.91 26.26 16.31
CA ALA A 303 11.84 26.21 14.85
C ALA A 303 12.92 25.28 14.27
N LEU A 304 12.53 24.36 13.41
CA LEU A 304 13.46 23.49 12.69
C LEU A 304 13.65 24.02 11.26
N PRO A 305 14.87 23.92 10.70
CA PRO A 305 15.07 24.22 9.30
C PRO A 305 14.26 23.24 8.44
N TYR A 306 13.97 23.66 7.22
CA TYR A 306 13.27 22.85 6.23
C TYR A 306 13.81 23.15 4.84
N SER A 307 13.63 22.20 3.93
CA SER A 307 14.10 22.32 2.55
C SER A 307 13.25 21.49 1.61
N HIS A 308 13.27 21.85 0.33
CA HIS A 308 12.90 20.93 -0.71
C HIS A 308 14.05 19.97 -0.99
N VAL A 309 13.71 18.71 -1.21
CA VAL A 309 14.66 17.64 -1.47
C VAL A 309 14.18 16.84 -2.67
N GLU A 310 15.14 16.50 -3.52
CA GLU A 310 15.01 15.43 -4.50
C GLU A 310 15.86 14.24 -4.07
N LEU A 311 15.30 13.05 -4.18
CA LEU A 311 15.89 11.78 -3.80
C LEU A 311 15.95 10.88 -5.02
N TRP A 312 17.03 10.11 -5.13
CA TRP A 312 17.15 9.01 -6.08
C TRP A 312 17.49 7.74 -5.32
N PHE A 313 16.81 6.64 -5.64
CA PHE A 313 16.97 5.33 -5.05
C PHE A 313 17.49 4.34 -6.10
N GLU A 314 18.23 3.32 -5.63
CA GLU A 314 18.75 2.26 -6.49
C GLU A 314 17.62 1.47 -7.17
N ARG A 315 16.56 1.19 -6.42
CA ARG A 315 15.36 0.48 -6.89
C ARG A 315 14.17 1.41 -6.90
N ALA A 316 13.19 1.14 -7.76
CA ALA A 316 11.92 1.87 -7.74
C ALA A 316 11.24 1.69 -6.38
N VAL A 317 10.96 2.80 -5.70
CA VAL A 317 10.28 2.84 -4.41
C VAL A 317 8.80 3.14 -4.65
N PRO A 318 7.86 2.29 -4.18
CA PRO A 318 6.43 2.60 -4.21
C PRO A 318 6.10 3.75 -3.24
N GLY A 319 5.04 4.51 -3.56
CA GLY A 319 4.61 5.60 -2.72
C GLY A 319 3.50 5.23 -1.72
N PRO A 320 3.07 6.17 -0.86
CA PRO A 320 3.50 7.57 -0.83
C PRO A 320 4.83 7.74 -0.09
N VAL A 321 5.81 8.41 -0.73
CA VAL A 321 7.07 8.78 -0.10
C VAL A 321 6.87 10.05 0.73
N VAL A 322 7.11 9.97 2.05
CA VAL A 322 6.97 11.09 3.00
C VAL A 322 8.15 11.09 3.96
N ILE A 323 8.93 12.18 4.01
CA ILE A 323 10.20 12.26 4.76
C ILE A 323 10.26 13.42 5.76
N GLY A 324 11.23 13.37 6.69
CA GLY A 324 11.50 14.42 7.68
C GLY A 324 10.58 14.41 8.91
N SER A 325 10.84 15.30 9.87
CA SER A 325 10.14 15.31 11.17
C SER A 325 8.67 15.77 11.10
N GLY A 326 8.22 16.23 9.94
CA GLY A 326 6.87 16.74 9.72
C GLY A 326 5.88 15.75 9.11
N ARG A 327 6.25 14.47 8.92
CA ARG A 327 5.47 13.41 8.23
C ARG A 327 4.01 13.31 8.71
N GLN A 328 3.78 13.40 10.01
CA GLN A 328 2.44 13.29 10.63
C GLN A 328 1.57 14.56 10.47
N ARG A 329 2.14 15.63 9.90
CA ARG A 329 1.49 16.95 9.74
C ARG A 329 1.40 17.38 8.27
N GLY A 330 1.49 16.43 7.35
CA GLY A 330 1.43 16.70 5.91
C GLY A 330 2.63 17.43 5.32
N PHE A 331 3.78 17.45 6.01
CA PHE A 331 5.04 17.94 5.44
C PHE A 331 5.88 16.78 4.90
N GLY A 332 6.77 17.11 3.97
CA GLY A 332 7.71 16.15 3.40
C GLY A 332 7.12 15.12 2.44
N LEU A 333 5.85 15.28 2.05
CA LEU A 333 5.23 14.47 0.99
C LEU A 333 5.98 14.72 -0.32
N CYS A 334 6.35 13.64 -1.00
CA CYS A 334 7.05 13.66 -2.27
C CYS A 334 6.14 13.25 -3.44
N ILE A 335 6.51 13.71 -4.63
CA ILE A 335 5.94 13.31 -5.91
C ILE A 335 6.95 12.45 -6.67
N PRO A 336 6.55 11.37 -7.37
CA PRO A 336 7.48 10.61 -8.17
C PRO A 336 7.90 11.44 -9.38
N LEU A 337 9.19 11.43 -9.67
CA LEU A 337 9.77 11.97 -10.89
C LEU A 337 9.71 10.88 -11.97
N ASP A 338 9.49 11.28 -13.22
CA ASP A 338 9.79 10.40 -14.34
C ASP A 338 11.31 10.23 -14.42
N GLY A 339 11.78 9.02 -14.75
CA GLY A 339 13.20 8.63 -14.67
C GLY A 339 14.12 9.63 -15.38
N ARG A 340 15.35 9.78 -14.86
CA ARG A 340 16.41 10.61 -15.45
C ARG A 340 16.46 10.39 -16.97
N ALA A 341 16.38 11.48 -17.73
CA ALA A 341 16.87 11.50 -19.11
C ALA A 341 18.38 11.25 -19.13
#